data_AF-K2D5T8-F1
#
_entry.id   AF-K2D5T8-F1
#
_cell.length_a   1.000
_cell.length_b   1.000
_cell.length_c   1.000
_cell.angle_alpha   90.00
_cell.angle_beta   90.00
_cell.angle_gamma   90.00
#
_symmetry.space_group_name_H-M   'P 1'
#
loop_
_entity.id
_entity.type
_entity.pdbx_description
1 polymer ?
#
loop_
_entity_poly.entity_id
_entity_poly.type
_entity_poly.pdbx_seq_one_letter_code
_entity_poly.pdbx_strand_id
1 'polypeptide(L)'
;MEVINAPRSNSDKLLWLLILLLMAAGVFANYYFSELAWALRFAGWIILICCLIGLAAATVGGKKIWKFAKDARIELLKVVWPKRDEAVKITMVIAVLVIVTSIIMWGIDSILLLAVGWLTGRLV
;
A
#
# COMPACT_ATOMS: atom_id res chain seq x y z
N MET A 1 -7.31 5.71 -20.34
CA MET A 1 -8.36 6.28 -19.48
C MET A 1 -9.75 5.84 -19.98
N GLU A 2 -10.01 4.52 -20.00
CA GLU A 2 -11.26 3.95 -20.57
C GLU A 2 -12.10 3.22 -19.49
N VAL A 3 -11.71 3.36 -18.22
CA VAL A 3 -12.22 2.52 -17.13
C VAL A 3 -13.57 2.97 -16.56
N ILE A 4 -14.18 4.04 -17.08
CA ILE A 4 -15.39 4.69 -16.54
C ILE A 4 -16.67 4.49 -17.37
N ASN A 5 -16.74 3.55 -18.31
CA ASN A 5 -18.01 3.20 -18.95
C ASN A 5 -18.22 1.69 -19.01
N ALA A 6 -18.63 1.11 -17.87
CA ALA A 6 -19.50 -0.06 -17.93
C ALA A 6 -20.94 0.46 -17.99
N PRO A 7 -21.78 0.01 -18.95
CA PRO A 7 -23.20 0.37 -18.94
C PRO A 7 -23.76 -0.01 -17.58
N ARG A 8 -24.41 0.93 -16.90
CA ARG A 8 -25.08 0.70 -15.61
C ARG A 8 -26.11 -0.42 -15.78
N SER A 9 -25.68 -1.66 -15.57
CA SER A 9 -26.57 -2.80 -15.50
C SER A 9 -27.43 -2.59 -14.25
N ASN A 10 -28.76 -2.65 -14.40
CA ASN A 10 -29.67 -2.49 -13.27
C ASN A 10 -29.38 -3.52 -12.16
N SER A 11 -28.79 -4.66 -12.51
CA SER A 11 -28.36 -5.69 -11.55
C SER A 11 -27.22 -5.21 -10.64
N ASP A 12 -26.28 -4.37 -11.10
CA ASP A 12 -25.24 -3.83 -10.23
C ASP A 12 -25.83 -2.87 -9.20
N LYS A 13 -26.78 -2.02 -9.60
CA LYS A 13 -27.48 -1.13 -8.66
C LYS A 13 -28.21 -1.94 -7.58
N LEU A 14 -28.83 -3.05 -7.96
CA LEU A 14 -29.51 -3.95 -7.03
C LEU A 14 -28.54 -4.61 -6.05
N LEU A 15 -27.37 -5.05 -6.52
CA LEU A 15 -26.31 -5.61 -5.67
C LEU A 15 -25.75 -4.58 -4.69
N TRP A 16 -25.53 -3.33 -5.14
CA TRP A 16 -25.09 -2.24 -4.26
C TRP A 16 -26.14 -1.86 -3.22
N LEU A 17 -27.42 -1.86 -3.58
CA LEU A 17 -28.52 -1.64 -2.65
C LEU A 17 -28.60 -2.77 -1.62
N LEU A 18 -28.44 -4.03 -2.05
CA LEU A 18 -28.39 -5.19 -1.17
C LEU A 18 -27.21 -5.10 -0.18
N ILE A 19 -26.04 -4.70 -0.64
CA ILE A 19 -24.84 -4.47 0.20
C ILE A 19 -25.13 -3.41 1.28
N LEU A 20 -25.72 -2.27 0.89
CA LEU A 20 -26.11 -1.21 1.82
C LEU A 20 -27.10 -1.70 2.87
N LEU A 21 -28.11 -2.47 2.44
CA LEU A 21 -29.13 -3.02 3.33
C LEU A 21 -28.54 -4.04 4.30
N LEU A 22 -27.65 -4.91 3.84
CA LEU A 22 -26.96 -5.91 4.67
C LEU A 22 -26.02 -5.25 5.69
N MET A 23 -25.35 -4.17 5.29
CA MET A 23 -24.49 -3.38 6.19
C MET A 23 -25.32 -2.69 7.28
N ALA A 24 -26.45 -2.08 6.92
CA ALA A 24 -27.38 -1.48 7.88
C ALA A 24 -27.95 -2.53 8.85
N ALA A 25 -28.31 -3.70 8.34
CA ALA A 25 -28.76 -4.83 9.16
C ALA A 25 -27.68 -5.30 10.14
N GLY A 26 -26.41 -5.32 9.73
CA GLY A 26 -25.28 -5.64 10.59
C GLY A 26 -25.11 -4.66 11.76
N VAL A 27 -25.24 -3.37 11.50
CA VAL A 27 -25.18 -2.32 12.53
C VAL A 27 -26.35 -2.47 13.52
N PHE A 28 -27.56 -2.69 13.00
CA PHE A 28 -28.76 -2.93 13.82
C PHE A 28 -28.61 -4.17 14.70
N ALA A 29 -28.15 -5.28 14.12
CA ALA A 29 -27.89 -6.50 14.86
C ALA A 29 -26.82 -6.27 15.94
N ASN A 30 -25.76 -5.52 15.65
CA ASN A 30 -24.75 -5.21 16.65
C ASN A 30 -25.28 -4.36 17.81
N TYR A 31 -26.19 -3.41 17.54
CA TYR A 31 -26.83 -2.60 18.57
C TYR A 31 -27.76 -3.42 19.48
N TYR A 32 -28.58 -4.31 18.89
CA TYR A 32 -29.54 -5.11 19.65
C TYR A 32 -28.87 -6.22 20.48
N PHE A 33 -27.85 -6.88 19.93
CA PHE A 33 -27.07 -7.92 20.64
C PHE A 33 -25.93 -7.30 21.46
N SER A 34 -26.14 -6.11 22.05
CA SER A 34 -25.10 -5.38 22.79
C SER A 34 -24.66 -6.08 24.08
N GLU A 35 -25.52 -6.91 24.64
CA GLU A 35 -25.28 -7.63 25.90
C GLU A 35 -24.76 -9.07 25.72
N LEU A 36 -24.57 -9.53 24.48
CA LEU A 36 -24.03 -10.87 24.22
C LEU A 36 -22.51 -10.94 24.38
N ALA A 37 -22.03 -12.15 24.70
CA ALA A 37 -20.61 -12.48 24.80
C ALA A 37 -19.82 -12.03 23.56
N TRP A 38 -18.64 -11.46 23.79
CA TRP A 38 -17.75 -10.87 22.77
C TRP A 38 -17.45 -11.83 21.61
N ALA A 39 -17.30 -13.13 21.87
CA ALA A 39 -16.97 -14.15 20.87
C ALA A 39 -18.08 -14.33 19.81
N LEU A 40 -19.36 -14.31 20.21
CA LEU A 40 -20.49 -14.44 19.30
C LEU A 40 -20.60 -13.25 18.35
N ARG A 41 -20.27 -12.05 18.84
CA ARG A 41 -20.28 -10.83 18.02
C ARG A 41 -19.15 -10.83 17.00
N PHE A 42 -17.95 -11.24 17.40
CA PHE A 42 -16.83 -11.42 16.47
C PHE A 42 -17.15 -12.41 15.36
N ALA A 43 -17.73 -13.57 15.70
CA ALA A 43 -18.16 -14.55 14.71
C ALA A 43 -19.22 -13.98 13.75
N GLY A 44 -20.22 -13.25 14.26
CA GLY A 44 -21.23 -12.57 13.45
C GLY A 44 -20.63 -11.54 12.48
N TRP A 45 -19.66 -10.76 12.94
CA TRP A 45 -18.94 -9.80 12.08
C TRP A 45 -18.12 -10.50 10.99
N ILE A 46 -17.46 -11.62 11.29
CA ILE A 46 -16.72 -12.41 10.30
C ILE A 46 -17.67 -12.90 9.20
N ILE A 47 -18.82 -13.48 9.57
CA ILE A 47 -19.81 -13.97 8.61
C ILE A 47 -20.35 -12.83 7.74
N LEU A 48 -20.66 -11.69 8.36
CA LEU A 48 -21.18 -10.52 7.64
C LEU A 48 -20.16 -9.96 6.65
N ILE A 49 -18.90 -9.82 7.07
CA ILE A 49 -17.81 -9.37 6.19
C ILE A 49 -17.59 -10.36 5.03
N CYS A 50 -17.60 -11.66 5.30
CA CYS A 50 -17.50 -12.67 4.25
C CYS A 50 -18.66 -12.56 3.23
N CYS A 51 -19.89 -12.35 3.71
CA CYS A 51 -21.05 -12.18 2.83
C CYS A 51 -20.96 -10.90 1.98
N LEU A 52 -20.55 -9.78 2.59
CA LEU A 52 -20.33 -8.52 1.89
C LEU A 52 -19.23 -8.63 0.82
N ILE A 53 -18.11 -9.28 1.13
CA ILE A 53 -17.02 -9.51 0.17
C ILE A 53 -17.50 -10.40 -0.98
N GLY A 54 -18.26 -11.45 -0.70
CA GLY A 54 -18.83 -12.32 -1.73
C GLY A 54 -19.77 -11.58 -2.68
N LEU A 55 -20.66 -10.75 -2.12
CA LEU A 55 -21.56 -9.89 -2.91
C LEU A 55 -20.80 -8.83 -3.71
N ALA A 56 -19.80 -8.19 -3.12
CA ALA A 56 -18.95 -7.20 -3.78
C ALA A 56 -18.14 -7.82 -4.93
N ALA A 57 -17.61 -9.03 -4.74
CA ALA A 57 -16.90 -9.78 -5.79
C ALA A 57 -17.82 -10.16 -6.95
N ALA A 58 -19.12 -10.37 -6.71
CA ALA A 58 -20.10 -10.68 -7.74
C ALA A 58 -20.48 -9.46 -8.62
N THR A 59 -20.22 -8.23 -8.16
CA THR A 59 -20.47 -7.00 -8.95
C THR A 59 -19.55 -6.88 -10.17
N VAL A 60 -19.96 -6.12 -11.19
CA VAL A 60 -19.12 -5.84 -12.37
C VAL A 60 -17.79 -5.19 -11.99
N GLY A 61 -17.77 -4.34 -10.95
CA GLY A 61 -16.55 -3.77 -10.38
C GLY A 61 -15.63 -4.83 -9.76
N GLY A 62 -16.19 -5.75 -8.96
CA GLY A 62 -15.45 -6.86 -8.34
C GLY A 62 -14.81 -7.80 -9.36
N LYS A 63 -15.55 -8.18 -10.41
CA LYS A 63 -15.01 -9.03 -11.50
C LYS A 63 -13.87 -8.36 -12.26
N LYS A 64 -13.94 -7.04 -12.45
CA LYS A 64 -12.88 -6.27 -13.11
C LYS A 64 -11.60 -6.22 -12.29
N ILE A 65 -11.71 -6.01 -10.98
CA ILE A 65 -10.57 -6.06 -10.05
C ILE A 65 -9.97 -7.47 -10.04
N TRP A 66 -10.80 -8.51 -10.03
CA TRP A 66 -10.32 -9.90 -10.08
C TRP A 66 -9.55 -10.21 -11.38
N LYS A 67 -10.04 -9.72 -12.52
CA LYS A 67 -9.34 -9.82 -13.80
C LYS A 67 -8.01 -9.06 -13.77
N PHE A 68 -8.02 -7.81 -13.28
CA PHE A 68 -6.81 -7.01 -13.14
C PHE A 68 -5.78 -7.67 -12.21
N ALA A 69 -6.19 -8.27 -11.10
CA ALA A 69 -5.30 -8.98 -10.20
C ALA A 69 -4.65 -10.21 -10.87
N LYS A 70 -5.39 -10.93 -11.72
CA LYS A 70 -4.84 -12.02 -12.53
C LYS A 70 -3.83 -11.51 -13.56
N ASP A 71 -4.15 -10.43 -14.26
CA ASP A 71 -3.29 -9.83 -15.27
C ASP A 71 -2.00 -9.28 -14.63
N ALA A 72 -2.11 -8.59 -13.49
CA ALA A 72 -0.98 -8.10 -12.70
C ALA A 72 -0.07 -9.24 -12.22
N ARG A 73 -0.62 -10.39 -11.83
CA ARG A 73 0.19 -11.57 -11.47
C ARG A 73 1.00 -12.07 -12.66
N ILE A 74 0.44 -12.07 -13.87
CA ILE A 74 1.15 -12.48 -15.08
C ILE A 74 2.26 -11.49 -15.43
N GLU A 75 2.06 -10.19 -15.20
CA GLU A 75 3.08 -9.16 -15.41
C GLU A 75 4.20 -9.20 -14.36
N LEU A 76 3.88 -9.48 -13.09
CA LEU A 76 4.87 -9.68 -12.04
C LEU A 76 5.81 -10.85 -12.36
N LEU A 77 5.30 -11.88 -13.04
CA LEU A 77 6.13 -12.99 -13.51
C LEU A 77 7.06 -12.61 -14.66
N LYS A 78 6.80 -11.50 -15.36
CA LYS A 78 7.71 -10.93 -16.38
C LYS A 78 8.80 -10.05 -15.76
N VAL A 79 8.76 -9.81 -14.44
CA VAL A 79 9.84 -9.11 -13.75
C VAL A 79 11.04 -10.05 -13.70
N VAL A 80 11.91 -9.90 -14.68
CA VAL A 80 13.22 -10.50 -14.65
C VAL A 80 13.99 -9.77 -13.57
N TRP A 81 14.13 -10.43 -12.42
CA TRP A 81 14.93 -9.89 -11.34
C TRP A 81 16.37 -9.75 -11.82
N PRO A 82 17.01 -8.61 -11.56
CA PRO A 82 18.39 -8.36 -11.99
C PRO A 82 19.29 -9.47 -11.44
N LYS A 83 20.21 -9.95 -12.27
CA LYS A 83 21.20 -10.94 -11.85
C LYS A 83 22.01 -10.36 -10.69
N ARG A 84 22.43 -11.21 -9.73
CA ARG A 84 23.22 -10.79 -8.55
C ARG A 84 24.42 -9.92 -8.94
N ASP A 85 25.08 -10.26 -10.05
CA ASP A 85 26.24 -9.54 -10.58
C ASP A 85 25.90 -8.10 -11.00
N GLU A 86 24.73 -7.88 -11.61
CA GLU A 86 24.27 -6.55 -12.04
C GLU A 86 23.86 -5.69 -10.85
N ALA A 87 23.17 -6.29 -9.87
CA ALA A 87 22.80 -5.61 -8.63
C ALA A 87 24.03 -5.17 -7.82
N VAL A 88 25.05 -6.04 -7.71
CA VAL A 88 26.31 -5.71 -7.04
C VAL A 88 27.07 -4.62 -7.79
N LYS A 89 27.11 -4.65 -9.12
CA LYS A 89 27.74 -3.59 -9.91
C LYS A 89 27.11 -2.22 -9.62
N ILE A 90 25.78 -2.13 -9.65
CA ILE A 90 25.08 -0.86 -9.44
C ILE A 90 25.26 -0.36 -7.99
N THR A 91 25.17 -1.24 -7.00
CA THR A 91 25.39 -0.86 -5.59
C THR A 91 26.83 -0.45 -5.31
N MET A 92 27.81 -1.07 -5.94
CA MET A 92 29.23 -0.68 -5.83
C MET A 92 29.48 0.72 -6.41
N VAL A 93 28.86 1.06 -7.55
CA VAL A 93 28.92 2.41 -8.12
C VAL A 93 28.35 3.44 -7.14
N ILE A 94 27.19 3.15 -6.54
CA ILE A 94 26.57 4.02 -5.52
C ILE A 94 27.47 4.13 -4.28
N ALA A 95 28.07 3.03 -3.81
CA ALA A 95 28.95 3.03 -2.65
C ALA A 95 30.17 3.94 -2.86
N VAL A 96 30.81 3.87 -4.03
CA VAL A 96 31.91 4.77 -4.39
C VAL A 96 31.45 6.22 -4.41
N LEU A 97 30.29 6.51 -5.01
CA LEU A 97 29.73 7.86 -5.06
C LEU A 97 29.46 8.44 -3.66
N VAL A 98 28.93 7.64 -2.74
CA VAL A 98 28.67 8.05 -1.36
C VAL A 98 29.97 8.30 -0.60
N ILE A 99 31.00 7.46 -0.77
CA ILE A 99 32.32 7.66 -0.15
C ILE A 99 32.96 8.96 -0.65
N VAL A 100 32.93 9.22 -1.95
CA VAL A 100 33.47 10.47 -2.52
C VAL A 100 32.72 11.68 -1.95
N THR A 101 31.38 11.59 -1.90
CA THR A 101 30.54 12.67 -1.36
C THR A 101 30.82 12.93 0.13
N SER A 102 30.99 11.87 0.93
CA SER A 102 31.27 12.01 2.36
C SER A 102 32.63 12.64 2.62
N ILE A 103 33.65 12.29 1.83
CA ILE A 103 34.99 12.89 1.92
C ILE A 103 34.94 14.38 1.55
N ILE A 104 34.20 14.74 0.49
CA ILE A 104 34.05 16.14 0.08
C ILE A 104 33.35 16.95 1.18
N MET A 105 32.23 16.45 1.73
CA MET A 105 31.53 17.08 2.84
C MET A 105 32.45 17.24 4.06
N TRP A 106 33.13 16.17 4.46
CA TRP A 106 34.07 16.19 5.58
C TRP A 106 35.19 17.22 5.40
N GLY A 107 35.72 17.36 4.17
CA GLY A 107 36.73 18.37 3.85
C GLY A 107 36.20 19.79 4.03
N ILE A 108 34.98 20.05 3.55
CA ILE A 108 34.32 21.36 3.70
C ILE A 108 34.07 21.67 5.17
N ASP A 109 33.51 20.73 5.94
CA ASP A 109 33.26 20.89 7.37
C ASP A 109 34.57 21.18 8.13
N SER A 110 35.65 20.47 7.80
CA SER A 110 36.96 20.68 8.42
C SER A 110 37.52 22.07 8.13
N ILE A 111 37.41 22.54 6.89
CA ILE A 111 37.86 23.90 6.51
C ILE A 111 37.01 24.97 7.19
N LEU A 112 35.69 24.77 7.29
CA LEU A 112 34.80 25.68 8.01
C LEU A 112 35.16 25.76 9.49
N LEU A 113 35.44 24.63 10.15
CA LEU A 113 35.88 24.60 11.54
C LEU A 113 37.22 25.34 11.73
N LEU A 114 38.17 25.17 10.81
CA LEU A 114 39.44 25.90 10.83
C LEU A 114 39.22 27.41 10.65
N ALA A 115 38.37 27.81 9.71
CA ALA A 115 38.05 29.22 9.45
C ALA A 115 37.36 29.88 10.64
N VAL A 116 36.40 29.20 11.27
CA VAL A 116 35.71 29.67 12.48
C VAL A 116 36.65 29.74 13.68
N GLY A 117 37.54 28.75 13.84
CA GLY A 117 38.56 28.74 14.89
C GLY A 117 39.54 29.92 14.75
N TRP A 118 39.99 30.19 13.52
CA TRP A 118 40.82 31.34 13.22
C TRP A 118 40.10 32.66 13.51
N LEU A 119 38.83 32.79 13.09
CA LEU A 119 38.03 34.00 13.30
C LEU A 119 37.72 34.26 14.78
N THR A 120 37.50 33.20 15.56
CA THR A 120 37.19 33.29 17.01
C THR A 120 38.47 33.40 17.86
N GLY A 121 39.66 33.37 17.25
CA GLY A 121 40.93 33.47 17.98
C GLY A 121 41.24 32.27 18.88
N ARG A 122 40.50 31.16 18.74
CA ARG A 122 40.70 29.93 19.50
C ARG A 122 41.73 29.07 18.76
N LEU A 123 43.01 29.42 18.91
CA LEU A 123 44.12 28.65 18.34
C LEU A 123 44.27 27.33 19.10
N VAL A 124 44.02 26.24 18.37
CA VAL A 124 44.17 24.80 18.70
C VAL A 124 43.19 24.25 19.74
#